data_AF-A0A7S4CRK1-F1
#
_entry.id   AF-A0A7S4CRK1-F1
#
_cell.length_a   1.000
_cell.length_b   1.000
_cell.length_c   1.000
_cell.angle_alpha   90.00
_cell.angle_beta   90.00
_cell.angle_gamma   90.00
#
_symmetry.space_group_name_H-M   'P 1'
#
loop_
_entity.id
_entity.type
_entity.pdbx_description
1 polymer ?
#
loop_
_entity_poly.entity_id
_entity_poly.type
_entity_poly.pdbx_seq_one_letter_code
_entity_poly.pdbx_strand_id
1 'polypeptide(L)'
;MSRLFGRNKNDSDKPAKKLSFNPSVEKQPPPDQKQTPVIRQRYRGVSFRQDYANSSPLMKNNARKRAPSMIHAPTKDMLPAKRKEDKDKITVVLDLDETLIYAREGPLYARPGIEAFFDFLGANCEVVVWTAGVRAYAQAVIRNIDPKGIITHCIYRHEKWFSGLPGYSKDLSLVGRNLDEMVIIENTPDCVRGHEENGILVADYEGGDEEDNTLLAIQQVLHEVVTGGKKVPEGLRDCKLLTRQYVPTDLGDNLYVYCLDPKKANEMRINRDLLKGQLNAGGQ
;
A
#
# COMPACT_ATOMS: atom_id res chain seq x y z
N MET A 1 -44.73 -37.45 -63.24
CA MET A 1 -44.73 -36.07 -63.78
C MET A 1 -46.01 -35.37 -63.32
N SER A 2 -45.87 -34.17 -62.74
CA SER A 2 -46.84 -33.03 -62.66
C SER A 2 -48.25 -33.25 -62.10
N ARG A 3 -48.88 -32.38 -61.30
CA ARG A 3 -48.56 -31.12 -60.58
C ARG A 3 -49.82 -30.78 -59.73
N LEU A 4 -49.60 -30.18 -58.56
CA LEU A 4 -50.38 -29.12 -57.88
C LEU A 4 -51.88 -29.29 -57.54
N PHE A 5 -52.20 -29.19 -56.23
CA PHE A 5 -53.25 -28.39 -55.57
C PHE A 5 -52.79 -28.27 -54.09
N GLY A 6 -52.99 -27.23 -53.27
CA GLY A 6 -53.92 -26.10 -53.21
C GLY A 6 -54.21 -25.87 -51.70
N ARG A 7 -54.06 -24.64 -51.21
CA ARG A 7 -54.24 -24.17 -49.80
C ARG A 7 -55.62 -24.55 -49.19
N ASN A 8 -55.71 -24.78 -47.86
CA ASN A 8 -56.23 -23.79 -46.89
C ASN A 8 -56.20 -24.27 -45.41
N LYS A 9 -56.29 -23.29 -44.51
CA LYS A 9 -56.15 -23.31 -43.04
C LYS A 9 -57.48 -23.48 -42.27
N ASN A 10 -57.33 -23.73 -40.95
CA ASN A 10 -58.23 -23.57 -39.79
C ASN A 10 -59.25 -24.71 -39.55
N ASP A 11 -59.58 -25.14 -38.33
CA ASP A 11 -59.28 -24.65 -36.97
C ASP A 11 -59.53 -25.75 -35.92
N SER A 12 -58.94 -25.55 -34.74
CA SER A 12 -59.39 -25.94 -33.39
C SER A 12 -59.67 -27.42 -33.02
N ASP A 13 -58.87 -27.97 -32.10
CA ASP A 13 -59.41 -28.65 -30.90
C ASP A 13 -58.45 -28.65 -29.69
N LYS A 14 -59.04 -28.50 -28.50
CA LYS A 14 -58.48 -28.17 -27.16
C LYS A 14 -57.82 -29.38 -26.43
N PRO A 15 -57.50 -29.32 -25.11
CA PRO A 15 -56.52 -28.51 -24.39
C PRO A 15 -55.48 -29.37 -23.61
N ALA A 16 -54.34 -28.78 -23.24
CA ALA A 16 -53.25 -29.42 -22.49
C ALA A 16 -53.55 -29.59 -20.98
N LYS A 17 -53.12 -30.73 -20.43
CA LYS A 17 -53.24 -31.13 -19.01
C LYS A 17 -52.31 -30.30 -18.11
N LYS A 18 -52.86 -29.80 -17.00
CA LYS A 18 -52.15 -29.21 -15.85
C LYS A 18 -51.22 -30.25 -15.19
N LEU A 19 -49.94 -29.94 -15.04
CA LEU A 19 -49.08 -30.51 -14.00
C LEU A 19 -48.87 -29.47 -12.90
N SER A 20 -49.18 -29.88 -11.68
CA SER A 20 -49.06 -29.13 -10.42
C SER A 20 -47.60 -28.91 -10.03
N PHE A 21 -47.29 -27.67 -9.65
CA PHE A 21 -46.04 -27.26 -9.01
C PHE A 21 -45.93 -27.86 -7.60
N ASN A 22 -44.80 -28.49 -7.28
CA ASN A 22 -44.40 -28.89 -5.93
C ASN A 22 -43.30 -27.90 -5.47
N PRO A 23 -43.44 -27.21 -4.33
CA PRO A 23 -42.43 -26.27 -3.85
C PRO A 23 -41.32 -27.04 -3.11
N SER A 24 -40.22 -27.33 -3.81
CA SER A 24 -39.03 -27.93 -3.21
C SER A 24 -38.14 -26.86 -2.58
N VAL A 25 -38.25 -26.72 -1.26
CA VAL A 25 -37.20 -26.40 -0.27
C VAL A 25 -36.03 -25.56 -0.79
N GLU A 26 -36.12 -24.25 -0.56
CA GLU A 26 -35.03 -23.30 -0.66
C GLU A 26 -34.00 -23.62 0.44
N LYS A 27 -32.83 -24.15 0.07
CA LYS A 27 -31.71 -24.34 1.01
C LYS A 27 -31.20 -22.96 1.43
N GLN A 28 -31.33 -22.63 2.71
CA GLN A 28 -30.71 -21.44 3.28
C GLN A 28 -29.20 -21.42 3.01
N PRO A 29 -28.61 -20.26 2.64
CA PRO A 29 -27.17 -20.14 2.51
C PRO A 29 -26.48 -20.29 3.89
N PRO A 30 -25.25 -20.80 3.94
CA PRO A 30 -24.52 -20.97 5.19
C PRO A 30 -24.23 -19.60 5.86
N PRO A 31 -24.12 -19.56 7.20
CA PRO A 31 -23.95 -18.32 7.94
C PRO A 31 -22.59 -17.67 7.66
N ASP A 32 -22.61 -16.33 7.58
CA ASP A 32 -21.52 -15.38 7.31
C ASP A 32 -20.10 -15.88 7.58
N GLN A 33 -19.41 -16.27 6.50
CA GLN A 33 -17.97 -16.10 6.42
C GLN A 33 -17.72 -14.59 6.34
N LYS A 34 -17.14 -14.00 7.40
CA LYS A 34 -16.68 -12.61 7.40
C LYS A 34 -15.81 -12.39 6.15
N GLN A 35 -16.37 -11.70 5.15
CA GLN A 35 -15.63 -11.32 3.95
C GLN A 35 -14.42 -10.50 4.38
N THR A 36 -13.22 -10.97 4.04
CA THR A 36 -12.02 -10.16 4.11
C THR A 36 -12.25 -8.91 3.24
N PRO A 37 -11.95 -7.69 3.75
CA PRO A 37 -12.19 -6.48 2.98
C PRO A 37 -11.26 -6.44 1.76
N VAL A 38 -11.82 -6.65 0.58
CA VAL A 38 -11.11 -6.61 -0.71
C VAL A 38 -10.74 -5.15 -1.05
N ILE A 39 -9.49 -4.92 -1.44
CA ILE A 39 -9.02 -3.63 -1.97
C ILE A 39 -9.89 -3.24 -3.18
N ARG A 40 -10.57 -2.11 -3.10
CA ARG A 40 -11.43 -1.62 -4.19
C ARG A 40 -10.58 -0.79 -5.15
N GLN A 41 -10.02 -1.42 -6.18
CA GLN A 41 -9.43 -0.69 -7.30
C GLN A 41 -10.55 0.07 -8.03
N ARG A 42 -10.48 1.41 -8.04
CA ARG A 42 -11.54 2.27 -8.59
C ARG A 42 -11.28 2.55 -10.07
N TYR A 43 -11.75 1.70 -10.98
CA TYR A 43 -11.46 1.75 -12.42
C TYR A 43 -12.07 2.91 -13.26
N ARG A 44 -12.57 4.02 -12.69
CA ARG A 44 -13.20 5.11 -13.50
C ARG A 44 -12.97 6.52 -12.96
N GLY A 45 -12.45 7.43 -13.79
CA GLY A 45 -12.37 8.88 -13.54
C GLY A 45 -11.18 9.61 -14.22
N VAL A 46 -11.26 10.93 -14.31
CA VAL A 46 -10.17 11.86 -14.68
C VAL A 46 -9.27 12.05 -13.46
N SER A 47 -8.20 11.25 -13.33
CA SER A 47 -7.19 11.27 -12.25
C SER A 47 -7.74 11.30 -10.80
N PHE A 48 -7.51 10.22 -10.04
CA PHE A 48 -7.88 10.17 -8.62
C PHE A 48 -7.31 11.36 -7.80
N ARG A 49 -6.13 11.87 -8.16
CA ARG A 49 -5.54 13.05 -7.51
C ARG A 49 -6.25 14.36 -7.88
N GLN A 50 -6.72 14.51 -9.12
CA GLN A 50 -7.45 15.70 -9.56
C GLN A 50 -8.78 15.90 -8.82
N ASP A 51 -9.47 14.81 -8.45
CA ASP A 51 -10.69 14.85 -7.61
C ASP A 51 -10.47 15.64 -6.30
N TYR A 52 -9.21 15.72 -5.82
CA TYR A 52 -8.84 16.38 -4.56
C TYR A 52 -7.95 17.62 -4.75
N ALA A 53 -7.60 18.01 -5.97
CA ALA A 53 -6.74 19.16 -6.24
C ALA A 53 -7.34 20.50 -5.71
N ASN A 54 -8.66 20.60 -5.69
CA ASN A 54 -9.40 21.78 -5.21
C ASN A 54 -9.91 21.64 -3.76
N SER A 55 -9.57 20.54 -3.06
CA SER A 55 -10.02 20.33 -1.69
C SER A 55 -9.20 21.19 -0.73
N SER A 56 -9.69 22.43 -0.55
CA SER A 56 -9.23 23.39 0.45
C SER A 56 -9.24 22.80 1.87
N PRO A 57 -8.39 23.26 2.82
CA PRO A 57 -8.39 22.80 4.22
C PRO A 57 -9.73 23.00 4.97
N LEU A 58 -10.71 23.68 4.35
CA LEU A 58 -11.99 24.09 4.93
C LEU A 58 -13.17 23.15 4.62
N MET A 59 -12.97 21.83 4.63
CA MET A 59 -14.12 20.89 4.70
C MET A 59 -14.24 20.33 6.11
N LYS A 60 -15.08 21.01 6.91
CA LYS A 60 -15.51 20.58 8.24
C LYS A 60 -16.55 19.46 8.13
N ASN A 61 -16.30 18.43 8.95
CA ASN A 61 -17.24 17.57 9.68
C ASN A 61 -17.79 16.26 9.08
N ASN A 62 -17.56 15.24 9.92
CA ASN A 62 -18.30 14.01 10.17
C ASN A 62 -18.03 12.79 9.27
N ALA A 63 -17.09 11.93 9.69
CA ALA A 63 -17.44 10.79 10.56
C ALA A 63 -16.22 9.93 11.00
N ARG A 64 -16.06 9.84 12.33
CA ARG A 64 -15.51 8.73 13.15
C ARG A 64 -13.97 8.54 13.29
N LYS A 65 -13.51 9.07 14.43
CA LYS A 65 -12.48 8.57 15.38
C LYS A 65 -11.14 8.07 14.83
N ARG A 66 -10.31 9.00 14.35
CA ARG A 66 -8.91 9.09 14.82
C ARG A 66 -8.66 10.56 15.16
N ALA A 67 -8.24 10.82 16.39
CA ALA A 67 -7.97 12.18 16.84
C ALA A 67 -6.93 12.84 15.89
N PRO A 68 -7.07 14.13 15.56
CA PRO A 68 -5.99 14.85 14.91
C PRO A 68 -4.77 14.82 15.85
N SER A 69 -3.64 14.26 15.42
CA SER A 69 -2.40 14.29 16.20
C SER A 69 -1.72 15.67 16.21
N MET A 70 -2.46 16.75 15.99
CA MET A 70 -1.89 18.10 15.78
C MET A 70 -2.48 19.16 16.70
N ILE A 71 -3.19 18.80 17.78
CA ILE A 71 -3.60 19.77 18.79
C ILE A 71 -3.52 19.12 20.16
N HIS A 72 -2.38 19.15 20.85
CA HIS A 72 -2.26 19.15 22.32
C HIS A 72 -0.81 19.52 22.72
N ALA A 73 -0.63 20.69 23.35
CA ALA A 73 0.62 21.25 23.92
C ALA A 73 1.78 21.48 22.92
N PRO A 74 2.76 22.36 23.21
CA PRO A 74 3.94 22.51 22.38
C PRO A 74 4.87 21.32 22.63
N THR A 75 4.54 20.16 22.06
CA THR A 75 5.48 19.06 21.95
C THR A 75 6.45 19.39 20.82
N LYS A 76 7.75 19.22 21.07
CA LYS A 76 8.78 19.33 20.03
C LYS A 76 8.51 18.36 18.86
N ASP A 77 7.88 17.23 19.19
CA ASP A 77 7.67 16.11 18.28
C ASP A 77 6.33 16.19 17.54
N MET A 78 6.31 15.69 16.30
CA MET A 78 5.16 15.67 15.40
C MET A 78 4.15 14.58 15.73
N LEU A 79 4.57 13.50 16.37
CA LEU A 79 3.69 12.40 16.79
C LEU A 79 3.57 12.36 18.32
N PRO A 80 2.40 11.93 18.84
CA PRO A 80 2.30 11.58 20.25
C PRO A 80 3.20 10.38 20.57
N ALA A 81 3.36 10.08 21.85
CA ALA A 81 4.03 8.87 22.32
C ALA A 81 3.44 7.61 21.66
N LYS A 82 4.30 6.61 21.41
CA LYS A 82 3.89 5.29 20.87
C LYS A 82 2.75 4.69 21.69
N ARG A 83 1.85 3.99 21.00
CA ARG A 83 0.85 3.14 21.67
C ARG A 83 1.53 2.04 22.46
N LYS A 84 0.88 1.54 23.51
CA LYS A 84 1.45 0.47 24.35
C LYS A 84 1.73 -0.79 23.53
N GLU A 85 0.89 -1.08 22.55
CA GLU A 85 0.98 -2.27 21.69
C GLU A 85 2.14 -2.18 20.67
N ASP A 86 2.68 -0.99 20.43
CA ASP A 86 3.75 -0.75 19.48
C ASP A 86 5.06 -0.33 20.15
N LYS A 87 5.12 -0.36 21.49
CA LYS A 87 6.24 0.18 22.27
C LYS A 87 7.59 -0.42 21.85
N ASP A 88 7.61 -1.73 21.62
CA ASP A 88 8.83 -2.49 21.30
C ASP A 88 8.98 -2.75 19.78
N LYS A 89 8.12 -2.15 18.95
CA LYS A 89 8.18 -2.27 17.49
C LYS A 89 9.01 -1.14 16.91
N ILE A 90 9.76 -1.43 15.84
CA ILE A 90 10.37 -0.37 15.02
C ILE A 90 9.29 0.51 14.39
N THR A 91 9.64 1.75 14.06
CA THR A 91 8.76 2.67 13.34
C THR A 91 9.14 2.69 11.87
N VAL A 92 8.19 2.36 11.01
CA VAL A 92 8.31 2.41 9.56
C VAL A 92 7.58 3.65 9.05
N VAL A 93 8.33 4.58 8.48
CA VAL A 93 7.80 5.78 7.81
C VAL A 93 7.70 5.50 6.32
N LEU A 94 6.51 5.65 5.75
CA LEU A 94 6.22 5.38 4.33
C LEU A 94 5.82 6.68 3.64
N ASP A 95 6.42 6.96 2.48
CA ASP A 95 5.76 7.83 1.51
C ASP A 95 4.53 7.14 0.88
N LEU A 96 3.76 7.87 0.08
CA LEU A 96 2.47 7.44 -0.45
C LEU A 96 2.50 7.37 -1.98
N ASP A 97 2.53 8.53 -2.64
CA ASP A 97 2.50 8.66 -4.10
C ASP A 97 3.81 8.14 -4.71
N GLU A 98 3.73 7.35 -5.77
CA GLU A 98 4.88 6.70 -6.43
C GLU A 98 5.66 5.71 -5.52
N THR A 99 5.32 5.59 -4.23
CA THR A 99 5.88 4.59 -3.31
C THR A 99 4.92 3.43 -3.05
N LEU A 100 3.70 3.70 -2.57
CA LEU A 100 2.67 2.70 -2.26
C LEU A 100 1.57 2.63 -3.31
N ILE A 101 1.33 3.74 -4.01
CA ILE A 101 0.25 3.90 -4.97
C ILE A 101 0.68 4.76 -6.15
N TYR A 102 -0.07 4.69 -7.24
CA TYR A 102 -0.02 5.65 -8.33
C TYR A 102 -1.41 6.21 -8.57
N ALA A 103 -1.50 7.55 -8.66
CA ALA A 103 -2.78 8.25 -8.81
C ALA A 103 -2.66 9.58 -9.57
N ARG A 104 -1.51 9.86 -10.20
CA ARG A 104 -1.32 11.06 -11.03
C ARG A 104 -2.23 11.02 -12.25
N GLU A 105 -2.29 9.88 -12.92
CA GLU A 105 -3.11 9.67 -14.11
C GLU A 105 -4.03 8.46 -13.92
N GLY A 106 -5.26 8.58 -14.42
CA GLY A 106 -6.24 7.50 -14.35
C GLY A 106 -6.74 7.16 -12.93
N PRO A 107 -7.13 5.90 -12.68
CA PRO A 107 -7.63 5.45 -11.38
C PRO A 107 -6.54 5.39 -10.31
N LEU A 108 -6.93 5.14 -9.06
CA LEU A 108 -5.97 4.80 -7.99
C LEU A 108 -5.45 3.37 -8.22
N TYR A 109 -4.17 3.25 -8.51
CA TYR A 109 -3.46 1.98 -8.58
C TYR A 109 -2.73 1.74 -7.27
N ALA A 110 -3.05 0.63 -6.59
CA ALA A 110 -2.28 0.19 -5.45
C ALA A 110 -1.07 -0.60 -5.93
N ARG A 111 0.12 -0.34 -5.38
CA ARG A 111 1.33 -1.06 -5.78
C ARG A 111 1.18 -2.56 -5.48
N PRO A 112 1.55 -3.46 -6.40
CA PRO A 112 1.38 -4.89 -6.20
C PRO A 112 2.00 -5.39 -4.88
N GLY A 113 1.28 -6.29 -4.20
CA GLY A 113 1.69 -6.86 -2.90
C GLY A 113 1.29 -6.06 -1.66
N ILE A 114 0.57 -4.93 -1.80
CA ILE A 114 0.24 -4.04 -0.68
C ILE A 114 -0.51 -4.71 0.49
N GLU A 115 -1.39 -5.67 0.22
CA GLU A 115 -2.13 -6.36 1.27
C GLU A 115 -1.21 -7.18 2.17
N ALA A 116 -0.36 -8.02 1.57
CA ALA A 116 0.62 -8.83 2.29
C ALA A 116 1.62 -7.94 3.05
N PHE A 117 2.04 -6.84 2.42
CA PHE A 117 2.92 -5.86 3.03
C PHE A 117 2.30 -5.23 4.29
N PHE A 118 1.04 -4.80 4.22
CA PHE A 118 0.35 -4.23 5.39
C PHE A 118 0.05 -5.26 6.48
N ASP A 119 -0.22 -6.52 6.12
CA ASP A 119 -0.37 -7.59 7.11
C ASP A 119 0.94 -7.82 7.88
N PHE A 120 2.08 -7.84 7.18
CA PHE A 120 3.39 -7.90 7.82
C PHE A 120 3.64 -6.68 8.71
N LEU A 121 3.41 -5.46 8.19
CA LEU A 121 3.65 -4.24 8.95
C LEU A 121 2.79 -4.16 10.21
N GLY A 122 1.50 -4.51 10.14
CA GLY A 122 0.60 -4.45 11.29
C GLY A 122 1.01 -5.37 12.43
N ALA A 123 1.55 -6.54 12.11
CA ALA A 123 2.06 -7.47 13.10
C ALA A 123 3.36 -6.99 13.76
N ASN A 124 4.25 -6.35 12.99
CA ASN A 124 5.66 -6.20 13.38
C ASN A 124 6.13 -4.75 13.62
N CYS A 125 5.41 -3.75 13.11
CA CYS A 125 5.87 -2.35 13.05
C CYS A 125 4.83 -1.36 13.60
N GLU A 126 5.29 -0.20 14.06
CA GLU A 126 4.48 1.03 14.06
C GLU A 126 4.54 1.63 12.65
N VAL A 127 3.38 1.95 12.05
CA VAL A 127 3.32 2.41 10.65
C VAL A 127 2.90 3.86 10.56
N VAL A 128 3.79 4.70 10.06
CA VAL A 128 3.57 6.13 9.86
C VAL A 128 3.58 6.43 8.36
N VAL A 129 2.54 7.07 7.85
CA VAL A 129 2.59 7.66 6.49
C VAL A 129 3.08 9.10 6.61
N TRP A 130 4.12 9.48 5.88
CA TRP A 130 4.53 10.88 5.73
C TRP A 130 4.50 11.24 4.26
N THR A 131 3.49 12.02 3.86
CA THR A 131 3.21 12.34 2.46
C THR A 131 3.29 13.84 2.19
N ALA A 132 3.78 14.19 1.01
CA ALA A 132 3.64 15.53 0.43
C ALA A 132 2.20 15.81 -0.03
N GLY A 133 1.25 14.89 0.10
CA GLY A 133 -0.17 15.08 -0.22
C GLY A 133 -0.94 15.88 0.83
N VAL A 134 -1.98 16.61 0.39
CA VAL A 134 -2.91 17.26 1.31
C VAL A 134 -3.76 16.22 2.04
N ARG A 135 -4.27 16.58 3.23
CA ARG A 135 -4.99 15.65 4.12
C ARG A 135 -6.16 14.94 3.45
N ALA A 136 -7.03 15.69 2.74
CA ALA A 136 -8.23 15.12 2.13
C ALA A 136 -7.89 14.01 1.12
N TYR A 137 -6.90 14.27 0.27
CA TYR A 137 -6.36 13.32 -0.70
C TYR A 137 -5.77 12.08 -0.02
N ALA A 138 -4.81 12.26 0.88
CA ALA A 138 -4.13 11.15 1.53
C ALA A 138 -5.11 10.26 2.33
N GLN A 139 -6.10 10.86 3.01
CA GLN A 139 -7.16 10.09 3.68
C GLN A 139 -8.02 9.29 2.69
N ALA A 140 -8.28 9.82 1.49
CA ALA A 140 -9.01 9.09 0.47
C ALA A 140 -8.21 7.89 -0.06
N VAL A 141 -6.91 8.05 -0.32
CA VAL A 141 -6.02 6.96 -0.69
C VAL A 141 -6.00 5.88 0.40
N ILE A 142 -5.72 6.26 1.65
CA ILE A 142 -5.58 5.34 2.79
C ILE A 142 -6.84 4.50 2.99
N ARG A 143 -8.04 5.08 2.83
CA ARG A 143 -9.29 4.31 2.92
C ARG A 143 -9.42 3.20 1.88
N ASN A 144 -8.70 3.29 0.75
CA ASN A 144 -8.73 2.26 -0.29
C ASN A 144 -7.66 1.18 -0.06
N ILE A 145 -6.48 1.57 0.44
CA ILE A 145 -5.33 0.65 0.57
C ILE A 145 -5.18 0.02 1.96
N ASP A 146 -5.70 0.65 3.01
CA ASP A 146 -5.58 0.18 4.40
C ASP A 146 -6.97 -0.03 5.04
N PRO A 147 -7.76 -1.02 4.59
CA PRO A 147 -9.06 -1.32 5.19
C PRO A 147 -8.94 -1.89 6.61
N LYS A 148 -7.79 -2.47 6.97
CA LYS A 148 -7.51 -3.06 8.29
C LYS A 148 -7.08 -2.02 9.32
N GLY A 149 -6.77 -0.79 8.90
CA GLY A 149 -6.40 0.31 9.77
C GLY A 149 -5.01 0.16 10.39
N ILE A 150 -4.08 -0.45 9.66
CA ILE A 150 -2.69 -0.71 10.04
C ILE A 150 -1.91 0.58 10.26
N ILE A 151 -2.12 1.61 9.42
CA ILE A 151 -1.44 2.90 9.53
C ILE A 151 -1.84 3.55 10.85
N THR A 152 -0.87 3.82 11.73
CA THR A 152 -1.11 4.40 13.07
C THR A 152 -1.21 5.91 13.01
N HIS A 153 -0.34 6.54 12.22
CA HIS A 153 -0.22 7.98 12.09
C HIS A 153 -0.07 8.42 10.64
N CYS A 154 -0.52 9.63 10.34
CA CYS A 154 -0.30 10.28 9.05
C CYS A 154 0.16 11.71 9.24
N ILE A 155 1.34 12.00 8.70
CA ILE A 155 1.91 13.34 8.55
C ILE A 155 1.60 13.80 7.12
N TYR A 156 0.82 14.87 7.02
CA TYR A 156 0.36 15.42 5.73
C TYR A 156 1.23 16.61 5.31
N ARG A 157 1.00 17.12 4.10
CA ARG A 157 1.60 18.37 3.62
C ARG A 157 1.41 19.50 4.64
N HIS A 158 2.51 20.19 4.96
CA HIS A 158 2.53 21.41 5.76
C HIS A 158 3.69 22.29 5.31
N GLU A 159 3.52 23.61 5.37
CA GLU A 159 4.54 24.62 5.01
C GLU A 159 5.86 24.51 5.78
N LYS A 160 5.91 23.76 6.90
CA LYS A 160 7.11 23.64 7.75
C LYS A 160 8.16 22.71 7.15
N TRP A 161 7.72 21.71 6.39
CA TRP A 161 8.59 20.69 5.80
C TRP A 161 8.31 20.49 4.29
N PHE A 162 7.35 21.22 3.73
CA PHE A 162 7.05 21.19 2.31
C PHE A 162 6.90 22.62 1.79
N SER A 163 7.91 23.10 1.08
CA SER A 163 7.95 24.42 0.46
C SER A 163 7.26 24.47 -0.91
N GLY A 164 7.00 23.30 -1.52
CA GLY A 164 6.59 23.21 -2.93
C GLY A 164 7.71 23.50 -3.93
N LEU A 165 8.94 23.70 -3.43
CA LEU A 165 10.16 23.84 -4.23
C LEU A 165 11.01 22.56 -4.12
N PRO A 166 11.92 22.32 -5.07
CA PRO A 166 12.95 21.29 -4.97
C PRO A 166 13.67 21.25 -3.61
N GLY A 167 14.05 20.06 -3.18
CA GLY A 167 14.92 19.87 -2.00
C GLY A 167 14.22 19.90 -0.64
N TYR A 168 12.89 19.77 -0.57
CA TYR A 168 12.23 19.57 0.71
C TYR A 168 12.60 18.19 1.28
N SER A 169 12.74 18.10 2.61
CA SER A 169 13.14 16.87 3.30
C SER A 169 12.16 16.47 4.40
N LYS A 170 12.12 15.18 4.72
CA LYS A 170 11.33 14.60 5.81
C LYS A 170 12.27 14.30 6.98
N ASP A 171 12.51 15.30 7.81
CA ASP A 171 13.40 15.19 8.96
C ASP A 171 12.84 14.21 10.01
N LEU A 172 13.41 13.00 10.06
CA LEU A 172 12.99 11.96 11.00
C LEU A 172 13.17 12.37 12.47
N SER A 173 14.06 13.33 12.77
CA SER A 173 14.27 13.81 14.13
C SER A 173 13.04 14.53 14.69
N LEU A 174 12.14 15.00 13.82
CA LEU A 174 10.89 15.66 14.21
C LEU A 174 9.77 14.68 14.54
N VAL A 175 9.92 13.38 14.22
CA VAL A 175 8.83 12.39 14.39
C VAL A 175 8.59 12.07 15.87
N GLY A 176 9.60 12.22 16.73
CA GLY A 176 9.52 11.85 18.15
C GLY A 176 9.68 10.36 18.39
N ARG A 177 10.60 9.74 17.66
CA ARG A 177 10.94 8.31 17.72
C ARG A 177 12.46 8.16 17.69
N ASN A 178 12.98 7.05 18.19
CA ASN A 178 14.41 6.79 18.22
C ASN A 178 14.91 6.43 16.81
N LEU A 179 15.92 7.14 16.29
CA LEU A 179 16.51 6.86 14.98
C LEU A 179 17.12 5.46 14.90
N ASP A 180 17.55 4.88 16.01
CA ASP A 180 18.02 3.49 16.05
C ASP A 180 16.92 2.46 15.76
N GLU A 181 15.65 2.89 15.78
CA GLU A 181 14.46 2.05 15.61
C GLU A 181 13.56 2.56 14.47
N MET A 182 14.08 3.43 13.59
CA MET A 182 13.31 4.04 12.51
C MET A 182 13.86 3.72 11.14
N VAL A 183 12.98 3.48 10.18
CA VAL A 183 13.28 3.41 8.76
C VAL A 183 12.30 4.29 7.99
N ILE A 184 12.78 4.97 6.95
CA ILE A 184 11.94 5.65 5.96
C ILE A 184 12.06 4.96 4.59
N ILE A 185 10.92 4.73 3.94
CA ILE A 185 10.83 4.24 2.58
C ILE A 185 10.25 5.36 1.71
N GLU A 186 11.00 5.73 0.68
CA GLU A 186 10.77 6.91 -0.15
C GLU A 186 11.24 6.63 -1.58
N ASN A 187 10.76 7.38 -2.55
CA ASN A 187 11.17 7.31 -3.96
C ASN A 187 11.96 8.55 -4.42
N THR A 188 11.78 9.68 -3.76
CA THR A 188 12.46 10.98 -3.91
C THR A 188 13.68 11.09 -2.97
N PRO A 189 14.91 11.23 -3.50
CA PRO A 189 16.13 11.31 -2.70
C PRO A 189 16.16 12.44 -1.66
N ASP A 190 15.73 13.65 -2.03
CA ASP A 190 15.77 14.81 -1.11
C ASP A 190 14.94 14.61 0.15
N CYS A 191 13.88 13.80 0.07
CA CYS A 191 13.02 13.49 1.20
C CYS A 191 13.74 12.78 2.34
N VAL A 192 14.83 12.04 2.06
CA VAL A 192 15.59 11.29 3.08
C VAL A 192 16.90 11.96 3.47
N ARG A 193 17.17 13.17 2.98
CA ARG A 193 18.39 13.93 3.27
C ARG A 193 18.61 14.12 4.77
N GLY A 194 19.83 13.85 5.22
CA GLY A 194 20.24 13.87 6.63
C GLY A 194 19.88 12.61 7.42
N HIS A 195 19.18 11.66 6.80
CA HIS A 195 18.75 10.38 7.37
C HIS A 195 19.08 9.22 6.43
N GLU A 196 20.18 9.32 5.68
CA GLU A 196 20.56 8.36 4.63
C GLU A 196 20.84 6.95 5.17
N GLU A 197 21.30 6.84 6.42
CA GLU A 197 21.51 5.56 7.11
C GLU A 197 20.19 4.88 7.53
N ASN A 198 19.08 5.63 7.54
CA ASN A 198 17.74 5.17 7.88
C ASN A 198 16.81 5.09 6.67
N GLY A 199 17.26 5.56 5.50
CA GLY A 199 16.45 5.69 4.29
C GLY A 199 16.67 4.54 3.31
N ILE A 200 15.56 4.02 2.78
CA ILE A 200 15.54 3.10 1.65
C ILE A 200 14.86 3.83 0.49
N LEU A 201 15.60 4.06 -0.58
CA LEU A 201 15.05 4.54 -1.84
C LEU A 201 14.50 3.40 -2.69
N VAL A 202 13.31 3.58 -3.21
CA VAL A 202 12.66 2.68 -4.17
C VAL A 202 12.40 3.38 -5.49
N ALA A 203 12.26 2.60 -6.56
CA ALA A 203 11.83 3.14 -7.85
C ALA A 203 10.39 3.64 -7.76
N ASP A 204 10.10 4.70 -8.51
CA ASP A 204 8.76 5.21 -8.72
C ASP A 204 7.83 4.09 -9.20
N TYR A 205 6.65 4.03 -8.60
CA TYR A 205 5.56 3.20 -9.07
C TYR A 205 4.69 4.02 -10.03
N GLU A 206 4.63 3.59 -11.28
CA GLU A 206 3.93 4.30 -12.36
C GLU A 206 2.53 3.72 -12.66
N GLY A 207 2.06 2.75 -11.86
CA GLY A 207 0.79 2.07 -12.11
C GLY A 207 0.87 1.00 -13.20
N GLY A 208 -0.29 0.44 -13.57
CA GLY A 208 -0.41 -0.50 -14.69
C GLY A 208 -0.13 -1.98 -14.37
N ASP A 209 0.10 -2.76 -15.43
CA ASP A 209 0.19 -4.23 -15.42
C ASP A 209 1.65 -4.75 -15.40
N GLU A 210 2.63 -3.87 -15.23
CA GLU A 210 4.03 -4.29 -15.13
C GLU A 210 4.28 -5.09 -13.84
N GLU A 211 5.20 -6.05 -13.91
CA GLU A 211 5.58 -6.83 -12.75
C GLU A 211 6.40 -5.97 -11.77
N ASP A 212 5.75 -5.57 -10.66
CA ASP A 212 6.40 -4.83 -9.57
C ASP A 212 6.48 -5.71 -8.31
N ASN A 213 7.70 -5.98 -7.85
CA ASN A 213 7.96 -6.77 -6.63
C ASN A 213 8.57 -5.92 -5.51
N THR A 214 8.44 -4.60 -5.59
CA THR A 214 9.11 -3.67 -4.68
C THR A 214 8.58 -3.80 -3.26
N LEU A 215 7.26 -3.87 -3.04
CA LEU A 215 6.70 -4.04 -1.70
C LEU A 215 7.09 -5.38 -1.08
N LEU A 216 7.18 -6.45 -1.88
CA LEU A 216 7.68 -7.74 -1.43
C LEU A 216 9.15 -7.66 -1.00
N ALA A 217 9.98 -6.98 -1.78
CA ALA A 217 11.38 -6.76 -1.47
C ALA A 217 11.56 -5.92 -0.20
N ILE A 218 10.81 -4.82 -0.02
CA ILE A 218 10.80 -4.04 1.22
C ILE A 218 10.38 -4.92 2.40
N GLN A 219 9.33 -5.72 2.24
CA GLN A 219 8.87 -6.63 3.31
C GLN A 219 10.00 -7.56 3.78
N GLN A 220 10.78 -8.11 2.84
CA GLN A 220 11.92 -8.98 3.16
C GLN A 220 13.03 -8.22 3.90
N VAL A 221 13.36 -6.98 3.48
CA VAL A 221 14.30 -6.11 4.20
C VAL A 221 13.82 -5.88 5.64
N LEU A 222 12.56 -5.46 5.81
CA LEU A 222 12.00 -5.17 7.13
C LEU A 222 11.93 -6.41 8.01
N HIS A 223 11.65 -7.59 7.44
CA HIS A 223 11.71 -8.85 8.16
C HIS A 223 13.12 -9.10 8.72
N GLU A 224 14.17 -8.92 7.90
CA GLU A 224 15.56 -9.06 8.35
C GLU A 224 15.93 -8.05 9.45
N VAL A 225 15.48 -6.79 9.31
CA VAL A 225 15.71 -5.76 10.34
C VAL A 225 15.01 -6.11 11.66
N VAL A 226 13.73 -6.50 11.61
CA VAL A 226 12.94 -6.86 12.80
C VAL A 226 13.49 -8.10 13.49
N THR A 227 13.92 -9.10 12.74
CA THR A 227 14.40 -10.38 13.31
C THR A 227 15.90 -10.39 13.65
N GLY A 228 16.67 -9.45 13.09
CA GLY A 228 18.12 -9.39 13.26
C GLY A 228 18.58 -8.91 14.64
N GLY A 229 17.70 -8.27 15.42
CA GLY A 229 18.00 -7.80 16.78
C GLY A 229 19.04 -6.67 16.86
N LYS A 230 19.33 -6.02 15.72
CA LYS A 230 20.23 -4.86 15.61
C LYS A 230 19.44 -3.57 15.53
N LYS A 231 20.13 -2.45 15.70
CA LYS A 231 19.59 -1.14 15.35
C LYS A 231 19.26 -1.10 13.86
N VAL A 232 18.27 -0.31 13.48
CA VAL A 232 17.82 -0.21 12.09
C VAL A 232 18.95 0.16 11.12
N PRO A 233 19.79 1.19 11.36
CA PRO A 233 20.90 1.50 10.47
C PRO A 233 21.87 0.34 10.23
N GLU A 234 22.13 -0.47 11.26
CA GLU A 234 22.99 -1.66 11.16
C GLU A 234 22.30 -2.76 10.35
N GLY A 235 21.00 -2.98 10.58
CA GLY A 235 20.20 -3.94 9.83
C GLY A 235 20.12 -3.60 8.33
N LEU A 236 19.94 -2.32 7.99
CA LEU A 236 19.94 -1.87 6.59
C LEU A 236 21.30 -2.06 5.93
N ARG A 237 22.38 -1.77 6.65
CA ARG A 237 23.75 -1.95 6.16
C ARG A 237 24.09 -3.38 5.79
N ASP A 238 23.60 -4.33 6.57
CA ASP A 238 23.89 -5.76 6.38
C ASP A 238 22.94 -6.44 5.37
N CYS A 239 21.87 -5.75 4.96
CA CYS A 239 20.84 -6.33 4.11
C CYS A 239 21.29 -6.43 2.64
N LYS A 240 21.30 -7.66 2.10
CA LYS A 240 21.78 -7.95 0.74
C LYS A 240 20.87 -7.43 -0.38
N LEU A 241 19.63 -7.08 -0.05
CA LEU A 241 18.68 -6.46 -0.96
C LEU A 241 18.96 -4.98 -1.20
N LEU A 242 19.77 -4.38 -0.35
CA LEU A 242 20.10 -2.97 -0.42
C LEU A 242 21.50 -2.79 -1.02
N THR A 243 21.67 -1.69 -1.75
CA THR A 243 22.98 -1.27 -2.23
C THR A 243 23.09 0.23 -2.01
N ARG A 244 24.18 0.68 -1.41
CA ARG A 244 24.43 2.12 -1.30
C ARG A 244 25.04 2.65 -2.58
N GLN A 245 24.47 3.73 -3.07
CA GLN A 245 24.95 4.41 -4.28
C GLN A 245 24.69 5.91 -4.17
N TYR A 246 25.44 6.68 -4.97
CA TYR A 246 25.17 8.10 -5.15
C TYR A 246 23.96 8.26 -6.06
N VAL A 247 22.93 8.95 -5.57
CA VAL A 247 21.70 9.24 -6.30
C VAL A 247 21.59 10.75 -6.49
N PRO A 248 21.35 11.25 -7.73
CA PRO A 248 21.19 12.67 -7.98
C PRO A 248 19.93 13.20 -7.30
N THR A 249 19.98 14.47 -6.90
CA THR A 249 18.88 15.15 -6.22
C THR A 249 18.33 16.30 -7.05
N ASP A 250 17.18 16.84 -6.64
CA ASP A 250 16.59 18.01 -7.29
C ASP A 250 17.36 19.30 -6.96
N LEU A 251 18.28 19.26 -5.98
CA LEU A 251 19.20 20.35 -5.66
C LEU A 251 20.47 20.34 -6.53
N GLY A 252 20.65 19.32 -7.38
CA GLY A 252 21.80 19.19 -8.27
C GLY A 252 23.06 18.61 -7.64
N ASP A 253 22.98 18.16 -6.39
CA ASP A 253 24.01 17.37 -5.72
C ASP A 253 23.67 15.86 -5.77
N ASN A 254 24.41 15.04 -5.02
CA ASN A 254 24.15 13.60 -4.91
C ASN A 254 24.06 13.18 -3.44
N LEU A 255 23.17 12.24 -3.15
CA LEU A 255 23.03 11.60 -1.83
C LEU A 255 23.56 10.17 -1.86
N TYR A 256 24.35 9.79 -0.86
CA TYR A 256 24.86 8.41 -0.72
C TYR A 256 23.95 7.59 0.20
N VAL A 257 22.99 6.89 -0.40
CA VAL A 257 21.84 6.29 0.30
C VAL A 257 21.57 4.87 -0.16
N TYR A 258 20.87 4.07 0.66
CA TYR A 258 20.46 2.72 0.28
C TYR A 258 19.37 2.77 -0.79
N CYS A 259 19.61 2.08 -1.90
CA CYS A 259 18.61 1.82 -2.92
C CYS A 259 18.23 0.35 -2.89
N LEU A 260 16.94 0.09 -3.02
CA LEU A 260 16.40 -1.27 -3.15
C LEU A 260 16.56 -1.76 -4.58
N ASP A 261 17.01 -2.99 -4.73
CA ASP A 261 16.96 -3.71 -6.00
C ASP A 261 15.88 -4.80 -5.94
N PRO A 262 14.68 -4.57 -6.49
CA PRO A 262 13.58 -5.53 -6.42
C PRO A 262 13.88 -6.82 -7.21
N LYS A 263 14.80 -6.80 -8.18
CA LYS A 263 15.17 -8.01 -8.94
C LYS A 263 15.94 -9.00 -8.08
N LYS A 264 16.81 -8.52 -7.19
CA LYS A 264 17.51 -9.37 -6.21
C LYS A 264 16.55 -10.11 -5.28
N ALA A 265 15.41 -9.51 -4.95
CA ALA A 265 14.40 -10.17 -4.14
C ALA A 265 13.75 -11.36 -4.86
N ASN A 266 13.43 -11.20 -6.15
CA ASN A 266 12.92 -12.29 -6.96
C ASN A 266 13.93 -13.43 -7.09
N GLU A 267 15.19 -13.12 -7.37
CA GLU A 267 16.26 -14.12 -7.46
C GLU A 267 16.42 -14.89 -6.14
N MET A 268 16.46 -14.19 -5.00
CA MET A 268 16.57 -14.85 -3.69
C MET A 268 15.36 -15.72 -3.38
N ARG A 269 14.15 -15.30 -3.76
CA ARG A 269 12.95 -16.12 -3.60
C ARG A 269 13.01 -17.38 -4.45
N ILE A 270 13.36 -17.27 -5.74
CA ILE A 270 13.52 -18.41 -6.64
C ILE A 270 14.53 -19.39 -6.05
N ASN A 271 15.69 -18.90 -5.59
CA ASN A 271 16.70 -19.73 -4.95
C ASN A 271 16.17 -20.44 -3.70
N ARG A 272 15.40 -19.74 -2.84
CA ARG A 272 14.80 -20.32 -1.64
C ARG A 272 13.77 -21.42 -1.97
N ASP A 273 12.93 -21.18 -2.95
CA ASP A 273 11.87 -22.13 -3.34
C ASP A 273 12.49 -23.37 -4.02
N LEU A 274 13.56 -23.20 -4.81
CA LEU A 274 14.36 -24.30 -5.36
C LEU A 274 15.03 -25.14 -4.26
N LEU A 275 15.66 -24.50 -3.26
CA LEU A 275 16.26 -25.18 -2.10
C LEU A 275 15.21 -25.99 -1.32
N LYS A 276 14.02 -25.43 -1.10
CA LYS A 276 12.90 -26.16 -0.46
C LYS A 276 12.42 -27.34 -1.31
N GLY A 277 12.34 -27.17 -2.63
CA GLY A 277 11.97 -28.24 -3.55
C GLY A 277 12.99 -29.39 -3.56
N GLN A 278 14.28 -29.09 -3.49
CA GLN A 278 15.35 -30.09 -3.41
C GLN A 278 15.37 -30.86 -2.08
N LEU A 279 15.16 -30.17 -0.95
CA LEU A 279 15.07 -30.80 0.37
C LEU A 279 13.86 -31.75 0.47
N ASN A 280 12.75 -31.41 -0.17
CA ASN A 280 11.56 -32.26 -0.20
C ASN A 280 11.68 -33.45 -1.18
N ALA A 281 12.56 -33.35 -2.18
CA ALA A 281 12.77 -34.42 -3.17
C ALA A 281 13.85 -35.45 -2.74
N GLY A 282 14.72 -35.11 -1.78
CA GLY A 282 15.76 -36.01 -1.26
C GLY A 282 15.36 -36.88 -0.07
N GLY A 283 14.08 -36.87 0.32
CA GLY A 283 13.54 -37.57 1.49
C GLY A 283 12.65 -38.78 1.19
N GLN A 284 12.72 -39.35 -0.02
CA GLN A 284 12.06 -40.62 -0.38
C GLN A 284 13.04 -41.78 -0.44
#